data_AF-A0A9P9G105-F1
#
_entry.id   AF-A0A9P9G105-F1
#
_cell.length_a   1.000
_cell.length_b   1.000
_cell.length_c   1.000
_cell.angle_alpha   90.00
_cell.angle_beta   90.00
_cell.angle_gamma   90.00
#
_symmetry.space_group_name_H-M   'P 1'
#
loop_
_entity.id
_entity.type
_entity.pdbx_description
1 polymer ?
#
loop_
_entity_poly.entity_id
_entity_poly.type
_entity_poly.pdbx_seq_one_letter_code
_entity_poly.pdbx_strand_id
1 'polypeptide(L)'
;MAITITASNLQSEPCSAIYPYVLLSTYRLLVCQVCGFASVADEVATHLKTRHRDMQPEHRQELVERINQIPNILRNQDELRDLRYPMDIIVPIPYLAPPKLDGLKYRACGHIVRRIQKIQKHCADEHQWTNPRGRGRPPPDYHMSAYESPWEEGVACQRFFPSRAGSRWFHVDSQTRLQTDVHKKVHTDSFQSRVAPQELGPVSCSHLSEVVEREKKYWETMNQPRLSSKDMDSGFFATTSI
;
A
#
# COMPACT_ATOMS: atom_id res chain seq x y z
N MET A 1 -28.60 2.84 -18.74
CA MET A 1 -27.67 3.94 -19.08
C MET A 1 -26.33 3.63 -18.44
N ALA A 2 -25.34 3.24 -19.24
CA ALA A 2 -23.98 2.96 -18.76
C ALA A 2 -23.25 4.30 -18.59
N ILE A 3 -22.89 4.66 -17.36
CA ILE A 3 -22.05 5.82 -17.10
C ILE A 3 -20.60 5.33 -17.25
N THR A 4 -20.02 5.60 -18.41
CA THR A 4 -18.59 5.38 -18.67
C THR A 4 -17.80 6.30 -17.74
N ILE A 5 -17.08 5.74 -16.77
CA ILE A 5 -16.26 6.50 -15.83
C ILE A 5 -14.94 6.81 -16.54
N THR A 6 -14.86 7.99 -17.17
CA THR A 6 -13.61 8.48 -17.75
C THR A 6 -12.65 8.94 -16.66
N ALA A 7 -11.35 8.69 -16.87
CA ALA A 7 -10.25 8.91 -15.92
C ALA A 7 -10.08 10.36 -15.40
N SER A 8 -10.83 11.32 -15.94
CA SER A 8 -10.65 12.76 -15.74
C SER A 8 -11.35 13.33 -14.49
N ASN A 9 -12.05 12.51 -13.69
CA ASN A 9 -12.86 12.97 -12.54
C ASN A 9 -12.41 12.44 -11.17
N LEU A 10 -11.20 11.88 -11.07
CA LEU A 10 -10.59 11.45 -9.79
C LEU A 10 -9.99 12.62 -8.98
N GLN A 11 -10.52 13.85 -9.13
CA GLN A 11 -10.06 15.00 -8.37
C GLN A 11 -10.56 14.90 -6.93
N SER A 12 -9.74 14.31 -6.07
CA SER A 12 -9.83 14.50 -4.62
C SER A 12 -9.26 15.89 -4.30
N GLU A 13 -10.08 16.93 -4.38
CA GLU A 13 -9.67 18.27 -3.96
C GLU A 13 -9.51 18.30 -2.43
N PRO A 14 -8.30 18.60 -1.90
CA PRO A 14 -8.10 18.77 -0.47
C PRO A 14 -8.81 20.06 -0.03
N CYS A 15 -10.07 19.95 0.39
CA CYS A 15 -10.73 21.03 1.07
C CYS A 15 -10.19 21.09 2.51
N SER A 16 -9.42 22.13 2.82
CA SER A 16 -8.88 22.37 4.18
C SER A 16 -9.98 22.40 5.25
N ALA A 17 -11.23 22.66 4.85
CA ALA A 17 -12.38 22.67 5.75
C ALA A 17 -12.74 21.30 6.35
N ILE A 18 -12.29 20.19 5.79
CA ILE A 18 -12.59 18.85 6.35
C ILE A 18 -11.33 18.03 6.65
N TYR A 19 -10.16 18.67 6.70
CA TYR A 19 -8.92 18.01 7.10
C TYR A 19 -9.09 17.28 8.45
N PRO A 20 -8.67 16.00 8.59
CA PRO A 20 -7.78 15.24 7.71
C PRO A 20 -8.47 14.43 6.60
N TYR A 21 -9.75 14.66 6.31
CA TYR A 21 -10.45 13.91 5.25
C TYR A 21 -10.30 14.56 3.87
N VAL A 22 -10.36 13.71 2.85
CA VAL A 22 -10.72 14.10 1.48
C VAL A 22 -12.03 13.43 1.09
N LEU A 23 -12.81 14.12 0.26
CA LEU A 23 -13.98 13.56 -0.38
C LEU A 23 -13.59 12.92 -1.71
N LEU A 24 -13.89 11.63 -1.85
CA LEU A 24 -13.85 10.94 -3.13
C LEU A 24 -15.23 11.02 -3.78
N SER A 25 -15.53 12.16 -4.42
CA SER A 25 -16.88 12.49 -4.94
C SER A 25 -17.46 11.41 -5.85
N THR A 26 -16.64 10.82 -6.73
CA THR A 26 -17.04 9.72 -7.63
C THR A 26 -17.60 8.51 -6.88
N TYR A 27 -17.04 8.21 -5.71
CA TYR A 27 -17.40 7.06 -4.89
C TYR A 27 -18.28 7.44 -3.70
N ARG A 28 -18.52 8.74 -3.49
CA ARG A 28 -19.33 9.29 -2.38
C ARG A 28 -18.77 8.89 -1.01
N LEU A 29 -17.45 8.71 -0.91
CA LEU A 29 -16.73 8.23 0.26
C LEU A 29 -15.74 9.27 0.80
N LEU A 30 -15.42 9.15 2.08
CA LEU A 30 -14.39 9.95 2.73
C LEU A 30 -13.15 9.08 2.95
N VAL A 31 -11.97 9.66 2.78
CA VAL A 31 -10.69 9.00 3.09
C VAL A 31 -9.88 9.88 4.02
N CYS A 32 -9.46 9.34 5.16
CA CYS A 32 -8.54 10.02 6.05
C CYS A 32 -7.13 10.03 5.43
N GLN A 33 -6.58 11.22 5.16
CA GLN A 33 -5.26 11.40 4.54
C GLN A 33 -4.12 10.90 5.43
N VAL A 34 -4.30 10.91 6.75
CA VAL A 34 -3.24 10.57 7.71
C VAL A 34 -3.03 9.06 7.83
N CYS A 35 -4.11 8.27 7.77
CA CYS A 35 -4.04 6.81 7.97
C CYS A 35 -4.57 5.98 6.79
N GLY A 36 -5.06 6.64 5.74
CA GLY A 36 -5.61 6.01 4.55
C GLY A 36 -6.85 5.16 4.77
N PHE A 37 -7.61 5.47 5.83
CA PHE A 37 -8.84 4.77 6.17
C PHE A 37 -10.01 5.41 5.44
N ALA A 38 -10.70 4.64 4.60
CA ALA A 38 -11.98 5.05 4.05
C ALA A 38 -13.10 4.87 5.08
N SER A 39 -14.02 5.83 5.15
CA SER A 39 -15.18 5.82 6.04
C SER A 39 -16.42 6.40 5.36
N VAL A 40 -17.58 5.95 5.83
CA VAL A 40 -18.86 6.64 5.60
C VAL A 40 -19.00 7.79 6.60
N ALA A 41 -19.95 8.71 6.39
CA ALA A 41 -20.09 9.92 7.20
C ALA A 41 -20.25 9.61 8.71
N ASP A 42 -21.11 8.64 9.05
CA ASP A 42 -21.46 8.34 10.44
C ASP A 42 -20.30 7.67 11.20
N GLU A 43 -19.33 7.10 10.48
CA GLU A 43 -18.16 6.48 11.07
C GLU A 43 -17.04 7.46 11.40
N VAL A 44 -17.10 8.68 10.87
CA VAL A 44 -16.04 9.69 11.04
C VAL A 44 -15.76 9.96 12.52
N ALA A 45 -16.81 10.15 13.31
CA ALA A 45 -16.69 10.42 14.75
C ALA A 45 -15.95 9.28 15.47
N THR A 46 -16.36 8.04 15.19
CA THR A 46 -15.75 6.82 15.77
C THR A 46 -14.30 6.64 15.29
N HIS A 47 -14.04 6.91 14.02
CA HIS A 47 -12.70 6.85 13.45
C HIS A 47 -11.76 7.85 14.16
N LEU A 48 -12.15 9.12 14.24
CA LEU A 48 -11.35 10.16 14.87
C LEU A 48 -11.10 9.85 16.35
N LYS A 49 -12.13 9.39 17.09
CA LYS A 49 -11.98 9.01 18.50
C LYS A 49 -11.00 7.84 18.71
N THR A 50 -10.95 6.88 17.79
CA THR A 50 -10.16 5.65 17.97
C THR A 50 -8.73 5.77 17.43
N ARG A 51 -8.55 6.43 16.28
CA ARG A 51 -7.27 6.53 15.55
C ARG A 51 -6.57 7.88 15.69
N HIS A 52 -7.29 8.94 16.03
CA HIS A 52 -6.78 10.31 16.21
C HIS A 52 -7.13 10.85 17.60
N ARG A 53 -6.63 10.16 18.63
CA ARG A 53 -6.96 10.44 20.05
C ARG A 53 -6.47 11.82 20.49
N ASP A 54 -5.36 12.25 19.92
CA ASP A 54 -4.69 13.54 20.06
C ASP A 54 -5.51 14.74 19.55
N MET A 55 -6.49 14.51 18.69
CA MET A 55 -7.37 15.56 18.20
C MET A 55 -8.30 16.06 19.31
N GLN A 56 -8.50 17.38 19.40
CA GLN A 56 -9.40 17.97 20.40
C GLN A 56 -10.86 17.57 20.16
N PRO A 57 -11.65 17.26 21.21
CA PRO A 57 -13.06 16.88 21.08
C PRO A 57 -13.91 17.89 20.28
N GLU A 58 -13.72 19.18 20.52
CA GLU A 58 -14.46 20.27 19.88
C GLU A 58 -14.19 20.29 18.37
N HIS A 59 -12.92 20.12 17.99
CA HIS A 59 -12.52 20.05 16.59
C HIS A 59 -13.07 18.79 15.90
N ARG A 60 -13.11 17.64 16.59
CA ARG A 60 -13.74 16.42 16.07
C ARG A 60 -15.23 16.64 15.79
N GLN A 61 -15.94 17.31 16.70
CA GLN A 61 -17.36 17.59 16.55
C GLN A 61 -17.61 18.55 15.37
N GLU A 62 -16.87 19.65 15.30
CA GLU A 62 -16.97 20.62 14.21
C GLU A 62 -16.74 19.97 12.84
N LEU A 63 -15.75 19.08 12.73
CA LEU A 63 -15.49 18.33 11.51
C LEU A 63 -16.65 17.41 11.12
N VAL A 64 -17.21 16.68 12.10
CA VAL A 64 -18.39 15.82 11.86
C VAL A 64 -19.59 16.63 11.40
N GLU A 65 -19.85 17.80 11.99
CA GLU A 65 -20.93 18.70 11.58
C GLU A 65 -20.74 19.20 10.14
N ARG A 66 -19.53 19.62 9.76
CA ARG A 66 -19.21 20.01 8.37
C ARG A 66 -19.40 18.85 7.40
N ILE A 67 -18.94 17.65 7.73
CA ILE A 67 -19.13 16.45 6.89
C ILE A 67 -20.61 16.09 6.77
N ASN A 68 -21.40 16.31 7.82
CA ASN A 68 -22.84 16.10 7.79
C ASN A 68 -23.56 17.01 6.80
N GLN A 69 -23.02 18.21 6.54
CA GLN A 69 -23.58 19.14 5.56
C GLN A 69 -23.23 18.79 4.10
N ILE A 70 -22.25 17.92 3.85
CA ILE A 70 -21.86 17.56 2.48
C ILE A 70 -22.99 16.73 1.81
N PRO A 71 -23.56 17.17 0.69
CA PRO A 71 -24.58 16.40 -0.01
C PRO A 71 -23.98 15.19 -0.71
N ASN A 72 -24.83 14.19 -0.99
CA ASN A 72 -24.49 13.03 -1.83
C ASN A 72 -23.33 12.14 -1.31
N ILE A 73 -23.02 12.14 -0.01
CA ILE A 73 -22.07 11.18 0.58
C ILE A 73 -22.79 9.97 1.17
N LEU A 74 -22.12 8.81 1.21
CA LEU A 74 -22.64 7.62 1.87
C LEU A 74 -22.60 7.83 3.39
N ARG A 75 -23.73 7.68 4.06
CA ARG A 75 -23.88 7.98 5.49
C ARG A 75 -23.54 6.79 6.37
N ASN A 76 -24.11 5.64 6.05
CA ASN A 76 -24.06 4.44 6.88
C ASN A 76 -23.59 3.21 6.08
N GLN A 77 -23.45 2.08 6.79
CA GLN A 77 -23.04 0.81 6.22
C GLN A 77 -24.06 0.22 5.24
N ASP A 78 -25.36 0.52 5.39
CA ASP A 78 -26.41 -0.01 4.53
C ASP A 78 -26.36 0.61 3.13
N GLU A 79 -26.01 1.89 3.04
CA GLU A 79 -25.80 2.62 1.79
C GLU A 79 -24.56 2.13 1.02
N LEU A 80 -23.66 1.36 1.63
CA LEU A 80 -22.52 0.76 0.91
C LEU A 80 -22.95 -0.23 -0.18
N ARG A 81 -24.21 -0.68 -0.18
CA ARG A 81 -24.78 -1.47 -1.29
C ARG A 81 -24.83 -0.66 -2.60
N ASP A 82 -24.93 0.67 -2.50
CA ASP A 82 -24.96 1.58 -3.63
C ASP A 82 -23.55 2.04 -4.07
N LEU A 83 -22.52 1.63 -3.34
CA LEU A 83 -21.13 1.95 -3.68
C LEU A 83 -20.73 1.30 -4.99
N ARG A 84 -20.38 2.13 -5.97
CA ARG A 84 -19.91 1.68 -7.28
C ARG A 84 -18.40 1.47 -7.26
N TYR A 85 -17.97 0.31 -7.75
CA TYR A 85 -16.55 0.00 -7.90
C TYR A 85 -16.09 0.30 -9.32
N PRO A 86 -14.82 0.71 -9.50
CA PRO A 86 -14.20 0.76 -10.82
C PRO A 86 -14.29 -0.61 -11.49
N MET A 87 -14.81 -0.64 -12.72
CA MET A 87 -14.79 -1.84 -13.58
C MET A 87 -13.53 -1.87 -14.45
N ASP A 88 -13.08 -0.69 -14.88
CA ASP A 88 -11.87 -0.51 -15.67
C ASP A 88 -10.63 -0.35 -14.78
N ILE A 89 -9.46 -0.46 -15.40
CA ILE A 89 -8.19 -0.16 -14.76
C ILE A 89 -8.11 1.35 -14.55
N ILE A 90 -8.00 1.79 -13.30
CA ILE A 90 -7.90 3.21 -12.96
C ILE A 90 -6.52 3.54 -12.39
N VAL A 91 -6.16 4.82 -12.40
CA VAL A 91 -4.99 5.30 -11.65
C VAL A 91 -5.22 5.00 -10.15
N PRO A 92 -4.18 4.59 -9.39
CA PRO A 92 -4.29 4.42 -7.95
C PRO A 92 -4.91 5.64 -7.27
N ILE A 93 -5.95 5.39 -6.47
CA ILE A 93 -6.64 6.46 -5.74
C ILE A 93 -5.68 6.97 -4.66
N PRO A 94 -5.39 8.29 -4.64
CA PRO A 94 -4.56 8.90 -3.60
C PRO A 94 -5.11 8.67 -2.19
N TYR A 95 -4.23 8.74 -1.20
CA TYR A 95 -4.53 8.60 0.23
C TYR A 95 -5.05 7.24 0.68
N LEU A 96 -5.55 6.37 -0.21
CA LEU A 96 -5.79 4.96 0.14
C LEU A 96 -4.47 4.22 0.40
N ALA A 97 -4.60 3.05 1.03
CA ALA A 97 -3.46 2.14 1.17
C ALA A 97 -2.78 1.90 -0.19
N PRO A 98 -1.43 1.83 -0.25
CA PRO A 98 -0.72 1.63 -1.50
C PRO A 98 -1.18 0.38 -2.26
N PRO A 99 -1.16 0.41 -3.61
CA PRO A 99 -1.51 -0.74 -4.42
C PRO A 99 -0.77 -2.00 -4.02
N LYS A 100 -1.49 -3.13 -4.03
CA LYS A 100 -0.97 -4.46 -3.80
C LYS A 100 -0.75 -5.14 -5.15
N LEU A 101 0.43 -5.70 -5.37
CA LEU A 101 0.84 -6.29 -6.66
C LEU A 101 0.55 -7.81 -6.75
N ASP A 102 0.05 -8.40 -5.67
CA ASP A 102 -0.30 -9.83 -5.58
C ASP A 102 -1.80 -10.08 -5.84
N GLY A 103 -2.44 -9.24 -6.66
CA GLY A 103 -3.82 -9.44 -7.07
C GLY A 103 -3.97 -10.58 -8.06
N LEU A 104 -5.04 -11.35 -7.89
CA LEU A 104 -5.51 -12.39 -8.77
C LEU A 104 -6.85 -11.93 -9.33
N LYS A 105 -6.95 -11.69 -10.63
CA LYS A 105 -8.16 -11.18 -11.29
C LYS A 105 -8.78 -12.27 -12.15
N TYR A 106 -10.00 -12.67 -11.86
CA TYR A 106 -10.72 -13.62 -12.71
C TYR A 106 -11.07 -12.96 -14.05
N ARG A 107 -10.74 -13.62 -15.16
CA ARG A 107 -10.85 -13.02 -16.49
C ARG A 107 -12.30 -12.76 -16.91
N ALA A 108 -13.23 -13.66 -16.59
CA ALA A 108 -14.60 -13.58 -17.11
C ALA A 108 -15.47 -12.51 -16.41
N CYS A 109 -15.27 -12.24 -15.12
CA CYS A 109 -16.09 -11.30 -14.35
C CYS A 109 -15.29 -10.15 -13.71
N GLY A 110 -13.96 -10.17 -13.84
CA GLY A 110 -13.08 -9.15 -13.26
C GLY A 110 -12.99 -9.17 -11.74
N HIS A 111 -13.46 -10.22 -11.05
CA HIS A 111 -13.35 -10.32 -9.59
C HIS A 111 -11.89 -10.42 -9.16
N ILE A 112 -11.50 -9.63 -8.16
CA ILE A 112 -10.12 -9.57 -7.67
C ILE A 112 -10.04 -10.01 -6.21
N VAL A 113 -9.12 -10.92 -5.94
CA VAL A 113 -8.69 -11.30 -4.58
C VAL A 113 -7.18 -11.51 -4.56
N ARG A 114 -6.58 -11.66 -3.38
CA ARG A 114 -5.13 -11.81 -3.23
C ARG A 114 -4.69 -13.21 -2.82
N ARG A 115 -5.62 -14.14 -2.65
CA ARG A 115 -5.35 -15.51 -2.16
C ARG A 115 -5.88 -16.52 -3.15
N ILE A 116 -5.04 -17.47 -3.55
CA ILE A 116 -5.39 -18.52 -4.53
C ILE A 116 -6.64 -19.28 -4.11
N GLN A 117 -6.72 -19.71 -2.85
CA GLN A 117 -7.90 -20.43 -2.34
C GLN A 117 -9.19 -19.61 -2.46
N LYS A 118 -9.11 -18.28 -2.33
CA LYS A 118 -10.28 -17.40 -2.44
C LYS A 118 -10.71 -17.25 -3.90
N ILE A 119 -9.77 -17.14 -4.84
CA ILE A 119 -10.14 -17.02 -6.25
C ILE A 119 -10.69 -18.35 -6.76
N GLN A 120 -10.06 -19.47 -6.41
CA GLN A 120 -10.57 -20.80 -6.75
C GLN A 120 -11.99 -21.02 -6.23
N LYS A 121 -12.25 -20.65 -4.96
CA LYS A 121 -13.59 -20.70 -4.39
C LYS A 121 -14.58 -19.83 -5.19
N HIS A 122 -14.23 -18.59 -5.50
CA HIS A 122 -15.07 -17.73 -6.33
C HIS A 122 -15.34 -18.33 -7.72
N CYS A 123 -14.32 -18.87 -8.39
CA CYS A 123 -14.48 -19.53 -9.69
C CYS A 123 -15.41 -20.75 -9.59
N ALA A 124 -15.32 -21.54 -8.51
CA ALA A 124 -16.18 -22.70 -8.30
C ALA A 124 -17.63 -22.28 -8.00
N ASP A 125 -17.83 -21.34 -7.08
CA ASP A 125 -19.16 -20.94 -6.58
C ASP A 125 -19.94 -20.13 -7.63
N GLU A 126 -19.30 -19.16 -8.30
CA GLU A 126 -19.97 -18.21 -9.20
C GLU A 126 -19.90 -18.62 -10.68
N HIS A 127 -18.94 -19.47 -11.04
CA HIS A 127 -18.67 -19.81 -12.45
C HIS A 127 -18.57 -21.32 -12.71
N GLN A 128 -18.91 -22.15 -11.72
CA GLN A 128 -18.83 -23.61 -11.78
C GLN A 128 -17.47 -24.16 -12.28
N TRP A 129 -16.40 -23.39 -12.12
CA TRP A 129 -15.08 -23.80 -12.55
C TRP A 129 -14.58 -24.94 -11.67
N THR A 130 -14.15 -26.02 -12.32
CA THR A 130 -13.53 -27.16 -11.65
C THR A 130 -12.04 -27.15 -11.93
N ASN A 131 -11.23 -27.34 -10.89
CA ASN A 131 -9.79 -27.42 -11.05
C ASN A 131 -9.43 -28.60 -11.96
N PRO A 132 -8.84 -28.36 -13.15
CA PRO A 132 -8.43 -29.44 -14.03
C PRO A 132 -7.31 -30.29 -13.43
N ARG A 133 -6.53 -29.71 -12.50
CA ARG A 133 -5.60 -30.48 -11.67
C ARG A 133 -6.43 -31.16 -10.58
N GLY A 134 -6.85 -32.40 -10.85
CA GLY A 134 -7.42 -33.27 -9.84
C GLY A 134 -6.45 -33.55 -8.67
N ARG A 135 -6.90 -34.29 -7.66
CA ARG A 135 -6.00 -34.75 -6.60
C ARG A 135 -5.05 -35.83 -7.16
N GLY A 136 -3.75 -35.68 -6.91
CA GLY A 136 -2.74 -36.69 -7.27
C GLY A 136 -1.59 -36.13 -8.09
N ARG A 137 -0.65 -37.02 -8.46
CA ARG A 137 0.48 -36.68 -9.33
C ARG A 137 -0.03 -36.50 -10.78
N PRO A 138 0.38 -35.44 -11.49
CA PRO A 138 0.06 -35.30 -12.91
C PRO A 138 0.60 -36.49 -13.73
N PRO A 139 -0.09 -36.91 -14.81
CA PRO A 139 0.42 -37.92 -15.74
C PRO A 139 1.78 -37.53 -16.35
N PRO A 140 2.59 -38.49 -16.84
CA PRO A 140 3.89 -38.20 -17.45
C PRO A 140 3.83 -37.24 -18.65
N ASP A 141 2.77 -37.31 -19.46
CA ASP A 141 2.56 -36.46 -20.66
C ASP A 141 1.89 -35.10 -20.33
N TYR A 142 2.11 -34.59 -19.11
CA TYR A 142 1.46 -33.39 -18.61
C TYR A 142 2.10 -32.10 -19.18
N HIS A 143 1.50 -31.57 -20.23
CA HIS A 143 1.87 -30.26 -20.78
C HIS A 143 1.32 -29.11 -19.93
N MET A 144 2.23 -28.32 -19.35
CA MET A 144 1.90 -27.16 -18.50
C MET A 144 1.13 -26.04 -19.22
N SER A 145 1.28 -25.93 -20.55
CA SER A 145 0.64 -24.93 -21.38
C SER A 145 -0.85 -25.19 -21.65
N ALA A 146 -1.34 -26.42 -21.42
CA ALA A 146 -2.74 -26.78 -21.71
C ALA A 146 -3.74 -26.21 -20.69
N TYR A 147 -3.25 -25.64 -19.59
CA TYR A 147 -4.09 -25.10 -18.53
C TYR A 147 -3.59 -23.73 -18.10
N GLU A 148 -3.83 -22.74 -18.95
CA GLU A 148 -3.80 -21.36 -18.48
C GLU A 148 -4.80 -21.21 -17.33
N SER A 149 -4.33 -20.56 -16.26
CA SER A 149 -5.20 -20.22 -15.14
C SER A 149 -6.34 -19.33 -15.63
N PRO A 150 -7.58 -19.51 -15.14
CA PRO A 150 -8.69 -18.66 -15.55
C PRO A 150 -8.61 -17.25 -14.91
N TRP A 151 -7.60 -16.99 -14.08
CA TRP A 151 -7.28 -15.68 -13.54
C TRP A 151 -5.90 -15.17 -14.00
N GLU A 152 -5.80 -13.85 -14.08
CA GLU A 152 -4.56 -13.10 -14.25
C GLU A 152 -3.88 -12.94 -12.88
N GLU A 153 -2.58 -13.20 -12.82
CA GLU A 153 -1.75 -13.01 -11.64
C GLU A 153 -0.97 -11.70 -11.72
N GLY A 154 -0.50 -11.19 -10.58
CA GLY A 154 0.33 -9.98 -10.55
C GLY A 154 -0.44 -8.68 -10.77
N VAL A 155 -1.77 -8.72 -10.67
CA VAL A 155 -2.62 -7.54 -10.89
C VAL A 155 -2.46 -6.55 -9.74
N ALA A 156 -2.13 -5.30 -10.06
CA ALA A 156 -2.11 -4.22 -9.08
C ALA A 156 -3.54 -3.89 -8.65
N CYS A 157 -3.80 -3.91 -7.34
CA CYS A 157 -5.15 -3.66 -6.82
C CYS A 157 -5.16 -2.84 -5.53
N GLN A 158 -6.24 -2.08 -5.37
CA GLN A 158 -6.57 -1.33 -4.16
C GLN A 158 -7.98 -1.70 -3.68
N ARG A 159 -8.31 -1.25 -2.47
CA ARG A 159 -9.66 -1.36 -1.89
C ARG A 159 -9.93 -0.15 -1.03
N PHE A 160 -11.20 0.24 -0.90
CA PHE A 160 -11.61 1.31 0.00
C PHE A 160 -11.47 0.87 1.47
N PHE A 161 -12.07 -0.27 1.81
CA PHE A 161 -12.19 -0.71 3.19
C PHE A 161 -11.32 -1.95 3.47
N PRO A 162 -10.53 -1.96 4.57
CA PRO A 162 -9.73 -3.12 4.94
C PRO A 162 -10.53 -4.38 5.34
N SER A 163 -11.72 -4.16 5.88
CA SER A 163 -12.67 -5.15 6.36
C SER A 163 -14.07 -4.54 6.28
N ARG A 164 -15.13 -5.35 6.44
CA ARG A 164 -16.57 -4.99 6.43
C ARG A 164 -17.26 -5.06 5.06
N ALA A 165 -18.55 -4.74 5.05
CA ALA A 165 -19.31 -4.51 3.82
C ALA A 165 -18.55 -3.52 2.91
N GLY A 166 -18.50 -3.84 1.61
CA GLY A 166 -17.72 -3.06 0.65
C GLY A 166 -16.20 -3.24 0.69
N SER A 167 -15.66 -4.18 1.47
CA SER A 167 -14.24 -4.58 1.35
C SER A 167 -14.01 -5.38 0.05
N ARG A 168 -14.03 -4.70 -1.09
CA ARG A 168 -13.78 -5.28 -2.42
C ARG A 168 -12.54 -4.65 -3.06
N TRP A 169 -11.74 -5.51 -3.69
CA TRP A 169 -10.58 -5.09 -4.48
C TRP A 169 -11.00 -4.63 -5.87
N PHE A 170 -10.35 -3.58 -6.38
CA PHE A 170 -10.48 -3.09 -7.74
C PHE A 170 -9.10 -2.93 -8.37
N HIS A 171 -9.05 -3.06 -9.70
CA HIS A 171 -7.81 -3.01 -10.48
C HIS A 171 -7.32 -1.55 -10.54
N VAL A 172 -6.04 -1.36 -10.26
CA VAL A 172 -5.37 -0.08 -10.48
C VAL A 172 -4.15 -0.25 -11.35
N ASP A 173 -3.76 0.79 -12.06
CA ASP A 173 -2.56 0.78 -12.86
C ASP A 173 -1.31 0.58 -11.98
N SER A 174 -0.40 -0.26 -12.46
CA SER A 174 0.88 -0.56 -11.83
C SER A 174 1.99 0.41 -12.26
N GLN A 175 1.83 1.11 -13.39
CA GLN A 175 2.87 1.97 -13.98
C GLN A 175 3.13 3.25 -13.18
N THR A 176 2.23 3.63 -12.27
CA THR A 176 2.38 4.84 -11.44
C THR A 176 3.53 4.74 -10.43
N ARG A 177 3.99 3.52 -10.07
CA ARG A 177 5.23 3.36 -9.27
C ARG A 177 6.50 3.55 -10.08
N LEU A 178 6.47 3.25 -11.38
CA LEU A 178 7.63 3.44 -12.24
C LEU A 178 7.94 4.93 -12.45
N GLN A 179 6.94 5.81 -12.38
CA GLN A 179 7.18 7.25 -12.53
C GLN A 179 7.86 7.88 -11.30
N THR A 180 7.64 7.36 -10.09
CA THR A 180 8.36 7.84 -8.89
C THR A 180 9.81 7.34 -8.83
N ASP A 181 10.09 6.17 -9.39
CA ASP A 181 11.46 5.64 -9.50
C ASP A 181 12.22 6.18 -10.72
N VAL A 182 11.51 6.53 -11.81
CA VAL A 182 12.10 7.24 -12.96
C VAL A 182 12.35 8.71 -12.62
N HIS A 183 11.51 9.41 -11.86
CA HIS A 183 11.85 10.77 -11.38
C HIS A 183 13.02 10.77 -10.38
N LYS A 184 13.25 9.70 -9.62
CA LYS A 184 14.47 9.54 -8.81
C LYS A 184 15.71 9.17 -9.64
N LYS A 185 15.55 8.69 -10.87
CA LYS A 185 16.66 8.43 -11.81
C LYS A 185 16.84 9.53 -12.86
N VAL A 186 15.88 10.43 -13.05
CA VAL A 186 15.92 11.52 -14.04
C VAL A 186 16.23 12.86 -13.37
N HIS A 187 16.01 13.03 -12.05
CA HIS A 187 16.53 14.19 -11.31
C HIS A 187 18.01 14.01 -10.87
N THR A 188 18.82 13.32 -11.69
CA THR A 188 20.29 13.37 -11.62
C THR A 188 20.89 13.66 -13.00
N ASP A 189 20.13 14.28 -13.91
CA ASP A 189 20.72 14.97 -15.06
C ASP A 189 19.83 16.13 -15.53
N SER A 190 20.43 17.31 -15.55
CA SER A 190 19.93 18.58 -16.12
C SER A 190 18.86 19.36 -15.33
N PHE A 191 19.33 20.23 -14.44
CA PHE A 191 19.02 21.66 -14.55
C PHE A 191 20.28 22.45 -14.22
N GLN A 192 21.01 22.84 -15.27
CA GLN A 192 21.76 24.08 -15.26
C GLN A 192 20.77 25.22 -15.00
N SER A 193 20.73 25.72 -13.76
CA SER A 193 20.26 27.06 -13.47
C SER A 193 21.45 27.89 -13.00
N ARG A 194 21.61 29.04 -13.64
CA ARG A 194 22.77 29.92 -13.61
C ARG A 194 22.92 30.56 -12.23
N VAL A 195 23.83 30.04 -11.41
CA VAL A 195 24.53 30.81 -10.39
C VAL A 195 25.98 30.32 -10.37
N ALA A 196 26.94 31.23 -10.45
CA ALA A 196 28.36 30.90 -10.39
C ALA A 196 28.67 30.13 -9.09
N PRO A 197 29.40 29.00 -9.14
CA PRO A 197 29.79 28.27 -7.94
C PRO A 197 30.69 29.16 -7.08
N GLN A 198 30.25 29.48 -5.86
CA GLN A 198 31.19 29.90 -4.83
C GLN A 198 31.90 28.62 -4.37
N GLU A 199 33.20 28.53 -4.66
CA GLU A 199 34.03 27.45 -4.15
C GLU A 199 33.97 27.45 -2.62
N LEU A 200 33.54 26.33 -2.04
CA LEU A 200 33.68 26.11 -0.61
C LEU A 200 35.16 26.09 -0.29
N GLY A 201 35.59 27.02 0.56
CA GLY A 201 36.99 27.13 0.95
C GLY A 201 37.53 25.81 1.49
N PRO A 202 38.85 25.56 1.37
CA PRO A 202 39.47 24.27 1.68
C PRO A 202 39.21 23.77 3.11
N VAL A 203 38.93 24.69 4.04
CA VAL A 203 38.59 24.41 5.44
C VAL A 203 37.18 23.79 5.60
N SER A 204 36.24 24.16 4.74
CA SER A 204 34.88 23.61 4.77
C SER A 204 34.84 22.18 4.23
N CYS A 205 35.65 21.90 3.20
CA CYS A 205 35.79 20.56 2.63
C CYS A 205 36.52 19.58 3.58
N SER A 206 37.53 20.05 4.32
CA SER A 206 38.19 19.23 5.35
C SER A 206 37.24 18.92 6.52
N HIS A 207 36.44 19.89 6.97
CA HIS A 207 35.49 19.66 8.06
C HIS A 207 34.40 18.64 7.70
N LEU A 208 33.87 18.70 6.48
CA LEU A 208 32.84 17.75 6.03
C LEU A 208 33.39 16.33 5.89
N SER A 209 34.62 16.17 5.40
CA SER A 209 35.26 14.85 5.32
C SER A 209 35.51 14.23 6.70
N GLU A 210 35.93 15.03 7.69
CA GLU A 210 36.07 14.58 9.08
C GLU A 210 34.73 14.13 9.71
N VAL A 211 33.64 14.84 9.40
CA VAL A 211 32.29 14.47 9.91
C VAL A 211 31.84 13.14 9.32
N VAL A 212 32.05 12.92 8.02
CA VAL A 212 31.70 11.66 7.33
C VAL A 212 32.53 10.49 7.85
N GLU A 213 33.84 10.66 8.07
CA GLU A 213 34.68 9.61 8.66
C GLU A 213 34.27 9.26 10.09
N ARG A 214 33.87 10.26 10.89
CA ARG A 214 33.38 10.05 12.26
C ARG A 214 32.10 9.23 12.28
N GLU A 215 31.14 9.53 11.39
CA GLU A 215 29.90 8.75 11.26
C GLU A 215 30.18 7.31 10.83
N LYS A 216 31.08 7.11 9.86
CA LYS A 216 31.49 5.78 9.41
C LYS A 216 32.10 4.96 10.55
N LYS A 217 33.00 5.56 11.32
CA LYS A 217 33.64 4.91 12.48
C LYS A 217 32.65 4.57 13.60
N TYR A 218 31.69 5.47 13.87
CA TYR A 218 30.63 5.20 14.83
C TYR A 218 29.78 3.99 14.41
N TRP A 219 29.42 3.94 13.13
CA TRP A 219 28.63 2.85 12.57
C TRP A 219 29.38 1.51 12.61
N GLU A 220 30.65 1.50 12.23
CA GLU A 220 31.51 0.31 12.30
C GLU A 220 31.68 -0.20 13.75
N THR A 221 31.81 0.71 14.73
CA THR A 221 31.93 0.35 16.15
C THR A 221 30.63 -0.24 16.69
N MET A 222 29.47 0.32 16.32
CA MET A 222 28.16 -0.17 16.73
C MET A 222 27.85 -1.56 16.18
N ASN A 223 28.45 -1.91 15.03
CA ASN A 223 28.19 -3.17 14.34
C ASN A 223 29.28 -4.24 14.50
N GLN A 224 30.25 -4.03 15.38
CA GLN A 224 31.16 -5.11 15.73
C GLN A 224 30.46 -6.15 16.63
N PRO A 225 30.53 -7.45 16.27
CA PRO A 225 30.01 -8.51 17.12
C PRO A 225 30.83 -8.60 18.42
N ARG A 226 30.15 -8.54 19.57
CA ARG A 226 30.78 -8.75 20.88
C ARG A 226 31.24 -10.20 20.99
N LEU A 227 32.55 -10.45 20.91
CA LEU A 227 33.13 -11.72 21.32
C LEU A 227 32.97 -11.87 22.82
N SER A 228 32.03 -12.73 23.23
CA SER A 228 31.84 -13.14 24.62
C SER A 228 33.02 -14.03 25.03
N SER A 229 33.80 -13.58 26.00
CA SER A 229 34.84 -14.36 26.68
C SER A 229 34.19 -15.48 27.50
N LYS A 230 33.92 -16.62 26.86
CA LYS A 230 33.60 -17.87 27.53
C LYS A 230 34.19 -18.96 26.65
N ASP A 231 35.44 -19.34 26.97
CA ASP A 231 36.10 -20.61 26.66
C ASP A 231 37.62 -20.46 26.84
N MET A 232 38.04 -20.25 28.08
CA MET A 232 39.42 -20.43 28.54
C MET A 232 39.35 -20.88 30.00
N ASP A 233 38.82 -22.09 30.25
CA ASP A 233 39.26 -22.90 31.40
C ASP A 233 38.77 -24.36 31.24
N SER A 234 39.54 -25.19 30.54
CA SER A 234 39.50 -26.64 30.74
C SER A 234 40.93 -27.10 30.99
N GLY A 235 41.30 -27.01 32.26
CA GLY A 235 42.59 -27.40 32.80
C GLY A 235 42.99 -28.82 32.42
N PHE A 236 44.22 -28.89 31.94
CA PHE A 236 45.05 -30.06 31.77
C PHE A 236 45.37 -30.68 33.13
N PHE A 237 45.04 -31.95 33.38
CA PHE A 237 45.67 -32.76 34.42
C PHE A 237 45.93 -34.18 33.93
N ALA A 238 47.06 -34.69 34.38
CA ALA A 238 47.88 -35.71 33.76
C ALA A 238 47.49 -37.15 34.09
N THR A 239 47.97 -38.03 33.23
CA THR A 239 48.16 -39.47 33.37
C THR A 239 48.93 -39.86 34.65
N THR A 240 48.44 -40.88 35.37
CA THR A 240 49.29 -41.91 36.00
C THR A 240 48.54 -43.24 36.05
N SER A 241 49.20 -44.28 35.52
CA SER A 241 48.86 -45.71 35.66
C SER A 241 48.75 -46.17 37.11
N ILE A 242 47.94 -47.21 37.36
CA ILE A 242 48.33 -48.63 37.58
C ILE A 242 47.10 -49.49 37.26
#